data_AF-A0A950FNX9-F1
#
_entry.id   AF-A0A950FNX9-F1
#
_cell.length_a   1.000
_cell.length_b   1.000
_cell.length_c   1.000
_cell.angle_alpha   90.00
_cell.angle_beta   90.00
_cell.angle_gamma   90.00
#
_symmetry.space_group_name_H-M   'P 1'
#
loop_
_entity.id
_entity.type
_entity.pdbx_description
1 polymer ?
#
loop_
_entity_poly.entity_id
_entity_poly.type
_entity_poly.pdbx_seq_one_letter_code
_entity_poly.pdbx_strand_id
1 'polypeptide(L)'
;MLASKAGAQAGAPEPAPASSPRPAPSPSPKPSASPKPPSPLAAALALSMRRFDTNLADKDLDTIAHAIDDNRKGAARLNPNKATTLKNGDEPVTRFAVERSR
;
A
#
# COMPACT_ATOMS: atom_id res chain seq x y z
N MET A 1 -65.95 58.53 -27.39
CA MET A 1 -65.91 57.75 -26.14
C MET A 1 -64.87 56.66 -26.34
N LEU A 2 -63.61 56.98 -26.03
CA LEU A 2 -62.86 56.42 -24.90
C LEU A 2 -62.64 54.90 -24.98
N ALA A 3 -61.38 54.51 -25.17
CA ALA A 3 -60.58 53.68 -24.26
C ALA A 3 -59.73 52.60 -24.97
N SER A 4 -58.41 52.81 -24.88
CA SER A 4 -57.40 51.83 -24.42
C SER A 4 -57.07 50.63 -25.34
N LYS A 5 -55.84 50.12 -25.45
CA LYS A 5 -54.69 50.15 -24.55
C LYS A 5 -53.43 49.75 -25.32
N ALA A 6 -52.32 50.42 -25.03
CA ALA A 6 -50.98 50.06 -25.47
C ALA A 6 -50.50 48.75 -24.83
N GLY A 7 -49.61 48.03 -25.53
CA GLY A 7 -48.95 46.84 -25.01
C GLY A 7 -47.87 46.31 -25.95
N ALA A 8 -46.84 47.11 -26.22
CA ALA A 8 -45.60 46.62 -26.82
C ALA A 8 -44.82 45.82 -25.76
N GLN A 9 -44.81 44.50 -25.88
CA GLN A 9 -43.98 43.61 -25.07
C GLN A 9 -42.54 43.65 -25.61
N ALA A 10 -41.67 44.39 -24.93
CA ALA A 10 -40.23 44.30 -25.12
C ALA A 10 -39.72 42.99 -24.51
N GLY A 11 -38.94 42.23 -25.29
CA GLY A 11 -38.38 40.93 -24.90
C GLY A 11 -37.43 41.04 -23.70
N ALA A 12 -37.56 40.09 -22.77
CA ALA A 12 -36.64 39.93 -21.65
C ALA A 12 -35.30 39.33 -22.12
N PRO A 13 -34.14 39.76 -21.57
CA PRO A 13 -32.85 39.15 -21.89
C PRO A 13 -32.69 37.79 -21.20
N GLU A 14 -32.19 36.82 -21.97
CA GLU A 14 -31.89 35.45 -21.54
C GLU A 14 -30.67 35.43 -20.59
N PRO A 15 -30.68 34.67 -19.47
CA PRO A 15 -29.55 34.61 -18.55
C PRO A 15 -28.41 33.76 -19.12
N ALA A 16 -27.19 34.29 -19.05
CA ALA A 16 -25.97 33.60 -19.49
C ALA A 16 -25.68 32.34 -18.63
N PRO A 17 -25.12 31.26 -19.22
CA PRO A 17 -24.82 30.03 -18.48
C PRO A 17 -23.68 30.24 -17.48
N ALA A 18 -23.91 29.80 -16.24
CA ALA A 18 -22.92 29.82 -15.17
C ALA A 18 -21.74 28.87 -15.48
N SER A 19 -20.51 29.37 -15.32
CA SER A 19 -19.30 28.58 -15.49
C SER A 19 -19.13 27.58 -14.35
N SER A 20 -18.96 26.30 -14.71
CA SER A 20 -18.68 25.21 -13.79
C SER A 20 -17.30 25.37 -13.11
N PRO A 21 -17.17 25.09 -11.80
CA PRO A 21 -15.91 25.26 -11.07
C PRO A 21 -14.82 24.30 -11.56
N ARG A 22 -13.61 24.83 -11.74
CA ARG A 22 -12.42 24.09 -12.19
C ARG A 22 -11.99 23.09 -11.10
N PRO A 23 -11.70 21.82 -11.43
CA PRO A 23 -11.20 20.84 -10.47
C PRO A 23 -9.89 21.30 -9.82
N ALA A 24 -9.78 21.13 -8.50
CA ALA A 24 -8.55 21.42 -7.76
C ALA A 24 -7.42 20.45 -8.18
N PRO A 25 -6.15 20.90 -8.21
CA PRO A 25 -5.03 20.03 -8.54
C PRO A 25 -4.85 18.94 -7.48
N SER A 26 -4.64 17.71 -7.95
CA SER A 26 -4.33 16.55 -7.09
C SER A 26 -3.02 16.80 -6.31
N PRO A 27 -2.95 16.43 -5.01
CA PRO A 27 -1.71 16.54 -4.25
C PRO A 27 -0.63 15.65 -4.86
N SER A 28 0.59 16.18 -4.98
CA SER A 28 1.75 15.41 -5.43
C SER A 28 2.09 14.28 -4.45
N PRO A 29 2.53 13.11 -4.94
CA PRO A 29 2.93 11.99 -4.08
C PRO A 29 4.12 12.41 -3.22
N LYS A 30 4.07 12.06 -1.92
CA LYS A 30 5.19 12.28 -1.00
C LYS A 30 6.38 11.40 -1.42
N PRO A 31 7.63 11.89 -1.29
CA PRO A 31 8.81 11.08 -1.54
C PRO A 31 8.78 9.80 -0.69
N SER A 32 9.07 8.66 -1.33
CA SER A 32 9.21 7.39 -0.62
C SER A 32 10.42 7.47 0.32
N ALA A 33 10.22 7.11 1.59
CA ALA A 33 11.31 7.07 2.55
C ALA A 33 12.38 6.05 2.09
N SER A 34 13.66 6.41 2.21
CA SER A 34 14.75 5.47 1.93
C SER A 34 14.62 4.21 2.81
N PRO A 35 14.98 3.03 2.30
CA PRO A 35 14.97 1.80 3.07
C PRO A 35 15.80 1.95 4.35
N LYS A 36 15.22 1.56 5.48
CA LYS A 36 15.93 1.59 6.77
C LYS A 36 16.95 0.45 6.78
N PRO A 37 18.20 0.68 7.22
CA PRO A 37 19.21 -0.38 7.24
C PRO A 37 18.77 -1.58 8.09
N PRO A 38 19.25 -2.80 7.76
CA PRO A 38 18.90 -4.00 8.50
C PRO A 38 19.52 -3.97 9.91
N SER A 39 18.91 -4.70 10.84
CA SER A 39 19.44 -4.78 12.20
C SER A 39 20.81 -5.48 12.25
N PRO A 40 21.68 -5.15 13.24
CA PRO A 40 22.99 -5.79 13.38
C PRO A 40 22.94 -7.32 13.49
N LEU A 41 21.90 -7.84 14.15
CA LEU A 41 21.67 -9.29 14.24
C LEU A 41 21.40 -9.90 12.86
N ALA A 42 20.55 -9.26 12.06
CA ALA A 42 20.25 -9.73 10.71
C ALA A 42 21.48 -9.69 9.80
N ALA A 43 22.30 -8.64 9.90
CA ALA A 43 23.57 -8.55 9.18
C ALA A 43 24.56 -9.66 9.58
N ALA A 44 24.69 -9.95 10.88
CA ALA A 44 25.55 -11.04 11.35
C ALA A 44 25.07 -12.42 10.87
N LEU A 45 23.75 -12.66 10.89
CA LEU A 45 23.17 -13.90 10.36
C LEU A 45 23.38 -14.00 8.84
N ALA A 46 23.21 -12.92 8.09
CA ALA A 46 23.50 -12.89 6.66
C ALA A 46 24.96 -13.23 6.39
N LEU A 47 25.91 -12.61 7.09
CA LEU A 47 27.34 -12.92 6.98
C LEU A 47 27.63 -14.41 7.25
N SER A 48 26.93 -15.01 8.20
CA SER A 48 27.09 -16.44 8.50
C SER A 48 26.69 -17.34 7.33
N MET A 49 25.87 -16.87 6.38
CA MET A 49 25.48 -17.64 5.19
C MET A 49 26.66 -17.93 4.26
N ARG A 50 27.77 -17.18 4.37
CA ARG A 50 29.01 -17.48 3.62
C ARG A 50 29.58 -18.87 3.93
N ARG A 51 29.20 -19.48 5.05
CA ARG A 51 29.54 -20.88 5.35
C ARG A 51 28.92 -21.89 4.39
N PHE A 52 27.80 -21.52 3.76
CA PHE A 52 27.03 -22.37 2.85
C PHE A 52 27.31 -21.99 1.39
N ASP A 53 27.53 -20.70 1.12
CA ASP A 53 27.96 -20.21 -0.17
C ASP A 53 29.04 -19.13 -0.02
N THR A 54 30.29 -19.51 -0.28
CA THR A 54 31.43 -18.60 -0.14
C THR A 54 31.45 -17.49 -1.19
N ASN A 55 30.69 -17.61 -2.28
CA ASN A 55 30.67 -16.65 -3.38
C ASN A 55 29.61 -15.55 -3.21
N LEU A 56 28.88 -15.55 -2.10
CA LEU A 56 27.90 -14.50 -1.75
C LEU A 56 28.56 -13.11 -1.76
N ALA A 57 28.12 -12.28 -2.71
CA ALA A 57 28.56 -10.90 -2.81
C ALA A 57 27.95 -10.07 -1.68
N ASP A 58 28.57 -8.93 -1.36
CA ASP A 58 28.10 -8.08 -0.26
C ASP A 58 26.66 -7.56 -0.48
N LYS A 59 26.27 -7.35 -1.74
CA LYS A 59 24.90 -6.98 -2.11
C LYS A 59 23.89 -8.09 -1.80
N ASP A 60 24.29 -9.34 -1.96
CA ASP A 60 23.43 -10.50 -1.63
C ASP A 60 23.30 -10.62 -0.11
N LEU A 61 24.38 -10.39 0.61
CA LEU A 61 24.35 -10.33 2.08
C LEU A 61 23.44 -9.23 2.60
N ASP A 62 23.46 -8.05 1.98
CA ASP A 62 22.53 -6.95 2.32
C ASP A 62 21.07 -7.34 2.06
N THR A 63 20.81 -7.96 0.91
CA THR A 63 19.48 -8.47 0.54
C THR A 63 18.99 -9.52 1.54
N ILE A 64 19.85 -10.46 1.93
CA ILE A 64 19.55 -11.49 2.91
C ILE A 64 19.31 -10.87 4.29
N ALA A 65 20.13 -9.89 4.70
CA ALA A 65 19.97 -9.21 5.99
C ALA A 65 18.60 -8.52 6.06
N HIS A 66 18.20 -7.80 5.00
CA HIS A 66 16.87 -7.22 4.90
C HIS A 66 15.76 -8.26 4.98
N ALA A 67 15.87 -9.35 4.22
CA ALA A 67 14.87 -10.42 4.22
C ALA A 67 14.72 -11.10 5.59
N ILE A 68 15.83 -11.33 6.30
CA ILE A 68 15.82 -11.89 7.66
C ILE A 68 15.08 -10.95 8.61
N ASP A 69 15.38 -9.65 8.56
CA ASP A 69 14.81 -8.68 9.47
C ASP A 69 13.30 -8.48 9.21
N ASP A 70 12.90 -8.49 7.95
CA ASP A 70 11.49 -8.39 7.57
C ASP A 70 10.71 -9.67 7.90
N ASN A 71 11.28 -10.84 7.69
CA ASN A 71 10.69 -12.10 8.17
C ASN A 71 10.54 -12.11 9.69
N ARG A 72 11.51 -11.59 10.45
CA ARG A 72 11.40 -11.50 11.91
C ARG A 72 10.24 -10.60 12.34
N LYS A 73 10.06 -9.45 11.68
CA LYS A 73 8.91 -8.56 11.92
C LYS A 73 7.60 -9.25 11.52
N GLY A 74 7.59 -9.92 10.37
CA GLY A 74 6.43 -10.68 9.88
C GLY A 74 6.03 -11.81 10.84
N ALA A 75 7.00 -12.58 11.33
CA ALA A 75 6.79 -13.66 12.28
C ALA A 75 6.17 -13.17 13.60
N ALA A 76 6.59 -12.01 14.10
CA ALA A 76 5.97 -11.39 15.27
C ALA A 76 4.47 -11.07 15.04
N ARG A 77 4.06 -10.80 13.79
CA ARG A 77 2.65 -10.57 13.42
C ARG A 77 1.84 -11.86 13.28
N LEU A 78 2.50 -13.00 13.05
CA LEU A 78 1.82 -14.30 12.95
C LEU A 78 1.31 -14.79 14.32
N ASN A 79 1.96 -14.36 15.41
CA ASN A 79 1.54 -14.72 16.76
C ASN A 79 1.67 -13.53 17.73
N PRO A 80 0.89 -12.46 17.52
CA PRO A 80 1.09 -11.17 18.20
C PRO A 80 0.86 -11.23 19.70
N ASN A 81 0.04 -12.18 20.16
CA ASN A 81 -0.30 -12.36 21.58
C ASN A 81 0.32 -13.63 22.19
N LYS A 82 1.19 -14.35 21.44
CA LYS A 82 1.62 -15.72 21.78
C LYS A 82 0.45 -16.68 22.06
N ALA A 83 -0.74 -16.33 21.58
CA ALA A 83 -2.02 -16.96 21.94
C ALA A 83 -2.06 -18.43 21.51
N THR A 84 -1.43 -18.75 20.37
CA THR A 84 -1.12 -20.10 19.92
C THR A 84 0.36 -20.34 20.14
N THR A 85 0.76 -20.62 21.39
CA THR A 85 2.06 -21.24 21.62
C THR A 85 2.00 -22.61 20.99
N LEU A 86 2.63 -22.75 19.82
CA LEU A 86 2.75 -24.03 19.14
C LEU A 86 3.42 -25.03 20.08
N LYS A 87 2.75 -26.14 20.35
CA LYS A 87 3.28 -27.26 21.14
C LYS A 87 3.97 -28.24 20.21
N ASN A 88 4.90 -29.02 20.73
CA ASN A 88 5.59 -30.06 19.94
C ASN A 88 4.61 -31.10 19.35
N GLY A 89 3.38 -31.20 19.87
CA GLY A 89 2.31 -32.06 19.32
C GLY A 89 1.36 -31.37 18.35
N ASP A 90 1.53 -30.07 18.06
CA ASP A 90 0.72 -29.38 17.06
C ASP A 90 1.25 -29.77 15.68
N GLU A 91 0.47 -30.58 14.95
CA GLU A 91 0.85 -31.05 13.63
C GLU A 91 0.84 -29.90 12.59
N PRO A 92 1.73 -29.95 11.58
CA PRO A 92 1.66 -29.02 10.46
C PRO A 92 0.32 -29.18 9.75
N VAL A 93 -0.26 -28.06 9.29
CA VAL A 93 -1.44 -28.10 8.42
C VAL A 93 -1.01 -28.68 7.06
N THR A 94 -1.44 -29.90 6.76
CA THR A 94 -1.11 -30.62 5.52
C THR A 94 -2.22 -30.57 4.45
N ARG A 95 -3.31 -29.83 4.71
CA ARG A 95 -4.45 -29.73 3.79
C ARG A 95 -4.25 -28.58 2.82
N PHE A 96 -4.14 -28.90 1.53
CA PHE A 96 -4.11 -27.93 0.43
C PHE A 96 -5.41 -28.04 -0.35
N ALA A 97 -6.09 -26.91 -0.60
CA ALA A 97 -7.24 -26.85 -1.48
C ALA A 97 -6.86 -26.10 -2.75
N VAL A 98 -7.15 -26.69 -3.91
CA VAL A 98 -7.06 -26.00 -5.20
C VAL A 98 -8.46 -25.49 -5.53
N GLU A 99 -8.63 -24.17 -5.50
CA GLU A 99 -9.86 -23.54 -5.99
C GLU A 99 -9.94 -23.77 -7.50
N ARG A 100 -10.83 -24.69 -7.93
CA ARG A 100 -11.15 -24.81 -9.35
C ARG A 100 -12.13 -23.71 -9.68
N SER A 101 -11.64 -22.64 -10.30
CA SER A 101 -12.49 -21.67 -10.98
C SER A 101 -13.41 -22.41 -11.95
N ARG A 102 -14.72 -22.24 -11.79
CA ARG A 102 -15.72 -22.70 -12.75
C ARG A 102 -15.90 -21.68 -13.86
#